data_AF-A0A8D8IRA6-F1
#
_entry.id   AF-A0A8D8IRA6-F1
#
_cell.length_a   1.000
_cell.length_b   1.000
_cell.length_c   1.000
_cell.angle_alpha   90.00
_cell.angle_beta   90.00
_cell.angle_gamma   90.00
#
_symmetry.space_group_name_H-M   'P 1'
#
loop_
_entity.id
_entity.type
_entity.pdbx_description
1 polymer ?
#
loop_
_entity_poly.entity_id
_entity_poly.type
_entity_poly.pdbx_seq_one_letter_code
_entity_poly.pdbx_strand_id
1 'polypeptide(L)'
;NYKKSKDFLRGEIIKHREDWDPANPRDFIDNYLTEMEKKKSDPQAGFNIESLIISCLDIVEAGTETGATTLRWGLLFMIKFPEIQKKVQAEIDRVIGQSRQPCLDDRVNMPYTEAVIHEIQRFGDVVPLGFPKRAVK
;
A
#
# COMPACT_ATOMS: atom_id res chain seq x y z
N ASN A 1 -8.21 11.25 16.34
CA ASN A 1 -8.01 11.18 14.87
C ASN A 1 -8.90 10.09 14.25
N TYR A 2 -8.82 8.85 14.73
CA TYR A 2 -9.60 7.70 14.22
C TYR A 2 -11.09 7.93 13.97
N LYS A 3 -11.81 8.60 14.88
CA LYS A 3 -13.23 8.90 14.65
C LYS A 3 -13.45 9.68 13.35
N LYS A 4 -12.63 10.73 13.11
CA LYS A 4 -12.71 11.54 11.88
C LYS A 4 -12.38 10.72 10.63
N SER A 5 -11.35 9.86 10.69
CA SER A 5 -11.00 8.97 9.58
C SER A 5 -12.12 7.99 9.26
N LYS A 6 -12.74 7.38 10.27
CA LYS A 6 -13.88 6.48 10.09
C LYS A 6 -15.11 7.21 9.54
N ASP A 7 -15.37 8.42 10.03
CA ASP A 7 -16.49 9.23 9.55
C ASP A 7 -16.29 9.64 8.08
N PHE A 8 -15.05 9.98 7.69
CA PHE A 8 -14.68 10.24 6.30
C PHE A 8 -14.89 8.99 5.42
N LEU A 9 -14.33 7.84 5.83
CA LEU A 9 -14.47 6.58 5.10
C LEU A 9 -15.94 6.15 4.97
N ARG A 10 -16.75 6.37 6.02
CA ARG A 10 -18.19 6.13 5.97
C ARG A 10 -18.85 7.00 4.90
N GLY A 11 -18.47 8.29 4.81
CA GLY A 11 -18.93 9.18 3.75
C GLY A 11 -18.59 8.66 2.35
N GLU A 12 -17.36 8.20 2.13
CA GLU A 12 -16.96 7.62 0.85
C GLU A 12 -17.72 6.33 0.52
N ILE A 13 -17.94 5.44 1.49
CA ILE A 13 -18.71 4.21 1.30
C ILE A 13 -20.18 4.51 0.96
N ILE A 14 -20.77 5.56 1.53
CA ILE A 14 -22.13 5.99 1.18
C ILE A 14 -22.18 6.40 -0.29
N LYS A 15 -21.23 7.22 -0.76
CA LYS A 15 -21.16 7.61 -2.17
C LYS A 15 -21.03 6.39 -3.09
N HIS A 16 -20.16 5.43 -2.73
CA HIS A 16 -20.00 4.21 -3.52
C HIS A 16 -21.29 3.40 -3.62
N ARG A 17 -22.12 3.39 -2.57
CA ARG A 17 -23.43 2.73 -2.58
C ARG A 17 -24.46 3.42 -3.48
N GLU A 18 -24.38 4.74 -3.64
CA GLU A 18 -25.36 5.51 -4.42
C GLU A 18 -25.28 5.20 -5.92
N ASP A 19 -24.10 4.90 -6.43
CA ASP A 19 -23.83 4.61 -7.84
C ASP A 19 -23.20 3.22 -8.06
N TRP A 20 -23.38 2.31 -7.10
CA TRP A 20 -22.81 0.97 -7.12
C TRP A 20 -23.30 0.16 -8.33
N ASP A 21 -22.36 -0.30 -9.17
CA ASP A 21 -22.60 -1.24 -10.26
C ASP A 21 -21.85 -2.56 -10.00
N PRO A 22 -22.55 -3.64 -9.61
CA PRO A 22 -21.93 -4.95 -9.37
C PRO A 22 -21.27 -5.56 -10.61
N ALA A 23 -21.65 -5.14 -11.83
CA ALA A 23 -21.05 -5.63 -13.06
C ALA A 23 -19.73 -4.94 -13.40
N ASN A 24 -19.49 -3.74 -12.85
CA ASN A 24 -18.34 -2.91 -13.15
C ASN A 24 -17.74 -2.30 -11.87
N PRO A 25 -17.18 -3.11 -10.94
CA PRO A 25 -16.64 -2.61 -9.69
C PRO A 25 -15.41 -1.73 -9.94
N ARG A 26 -15.39 -0.54 -9.31
CA ARG A 26 -14.32 0.46 -9.52
C ARG A 26 -13.09 0.19 -8.67
N ASP A 27 -13.29 -0.28 -7.45
CA ASP A 27 -12.23 -0.44 -6.46
C ASP A 27 -12.56 -1.48 -5.37
N PHE A 28 -11.78 -1.47 -4.29
CA PHE A 28 -11.96 -2.36 -3.14
C PHE A 28 -13.35 -2.22 -2.48
N ILE A 29 -13.89 -1.00 -2.38
CA ILE A 29 -15.18 -0.75 -1.72
C ILE A 29 -16.29 -1.42 -2.52
N ASP A 30 -16.34 -1.22 -3.84
CA ASP A 30 -17.36 -1.82 -4.71
C ASP A 30 -17.29 -3.36 -4.72
N ASN A 31 -16.08 -3.91 -4.72
CA ASN A 31 -15.89 -5.36 -4.63
C ASN A 31 -16.39 -5.90 -3.29
N TYR A 32 -16.10 -5.20 -2.18
CA TYR A 32 -16.61 -5.59 -0.87
C TYR A 32 -18.13 -5.50 -0.78
N LEU A 33 -18.74 -4.44 -1.34
CA LEU A 33 -20.20 -4.31 -1.42
C LEU A 33 -20.82 -5.48 -2.20
N THR A 34 -20.17 -5.91 -3.28
CA THR A 34 -20.57 -7.08 -4.09
C THR A 34 -20.50 -8.37 -3.29
N GLU A 35 -19.43 -8.60 -2.55
CA GLU A 35 -19.32 -9.79 -1.69
C GLU A 35 -20.31 -9.77 -0.53
N MET A 36 -20.55 -8.60 0.07
CA MET A 36 -21.56 -8.42 1.11
C MET A 36 -22.97 -8.76 0.60
N GLU A 37 -23.33 -8.35 -0.62
CA GLU A 37 -24.63 -8.69 -1.24
C GLU A 37 -24.74 -10.19 -1.52
N LYS A 38 -23.68 -10.82 -2.06
CA LYS A 38 -23.64 -12.28 -2.31
C LYS A 38 -23.79 -13.10 -1.02
N LYS A 39 -23.27 -12.59 0.10
CA LYS A 39 -23.25 -13.29 1.39
C LYS A 39 -24.35 -12.87 2.35
N LYS A 40 -25.33 -12.06 1.92
CA LYS A 40 -26.38 -11.49 2.80
C LYS A 40 -27.22 -12.53 3.57
N SER A 41 -27.32 -13.76 3.06
CA SER A 41 -28.07 -14.85 3.72
C SER A 41 -27.26 -15.61 4.77
N ASP A 42 -25.94 -15.38 4.84
CA ASP A 42 -25.04 -16.04 5.77
C ASP A 42 -24.65 -15.08 6.91
N PRO A 43 -25.24 -15.21 8.10
CA PRO A 43 -24.94 -14.35 9.23
C PRO A 43 -23.51 -14.54 9.77
N GLN A 44 -22.80 -15.61 9.37
CA GLN A 44 -21.42 -15.89 9.77
C GLN A 44 -20.39 -15.39 8.75
N ALA A 45 -20.82 -14.85 7.61
CA ALA A 45 -19.91 -14.42 6.56
C ALA A 45 -19.04 -13.22 6.94
N GLY A 46 -19.44 -12.43 7.95
CA GLY A 46 -18.64 -11.34 8.49
C GLY A 46 -18.56 -10.07 7.62
N PHE A 47 -19.16 -10.06 6.43
CA PHE A 47 -19.22 -8.88 5.55
C PHE A 47 -20.30 -7.90 6.02
N ASN A 48 -19.88 -6.75 6.56
CA ASN A 48 -20.78 -5.68 6.97
C ASN A 48 -20.09 -4.31 6.83
N ILE A 49 -20.86 -3.22 6.96
CA ILE A 49 -20.35 -1.86 6.76
C ILE A 49 -19.29 -1.45 7.78
N GLU A 50 -19.43 -1.84 9.04
CA GLU A 50 -18.41 -1.49 10.03
C GLU A 50 -17.09 -2.23 9.75
N SER A 51 -17.15 -3.52 9.36
CA SER A 51 -15.98 -4.27 8.91
C SER A 51 -15.33 -3.68 7.65
N LEU A 52 -16.13 -3.17 6.70
CA LEU A 52 -15.61 -2.45 5.53
C LEU A 52 -14.90 -1.15 5.92
N ILE A 53 -15.49 -0.33 6.80
CA ILE A 53 -14.86 0.90 7.31
C ILE A 53 -13.50 0.58 7.95
N ILE A 54 -13.44 -0.45 8.79
CA ILE A 54 -12.19 -0.86 9.43
C ILE A 54 -11.19 -1.40 8.42
N SER A 55 -11.61 -2.20 7.43
CA SER A 55 -10.73 -2.72 6.39
C SER A 55 -10.09 -1.60 5.56
N CYS A 56 -10.88 -0.60 5.16
CA CYS A 56 -10.35 0.56 4.44
C CYS A 56 -9.38 1.38 5.31
N LEU A 57 -9.69 1.55 6.59
CA LEU A 57 -8.80 2.22 7.54
C LEU A 57 -7.47 1.48 7.67
N ASP A 58 -7.50 0.16 7.85
CA ASP A 58 -6.31 -0.68 7.98
C ASP A 58 -5.42 -0.59 6.72
N ILE A 59 -6.02 -0.64 5.52
CA ILE A 59 -5.28 -0.48 4.25
C ILE A 59 -4.58 0.87 4.19
N VAL A 60 -5.28 1.96 4.51
CA VAL A 60 -4.70 3.32 4.46
C VAL A 60 -3.61 3.49 5.51
N GLU A 61 -3.84 3.05 6.74
CA GLU A 61 -2.88 3.20 7.83
C GLU A 61 -1.61 2.38 7.56
N ALA A 62 -1.77 1.10 7.21
CA ALA A 62 -0.65 0.21 6.92
C ALA A 62 0.16 0.69 5.71
N GLY A 63 -0.50 1.14 4.64
CA GLY A 63 0.17 1.55 3.40
C GLY A 63 0.82 2.93 3.46
N THR A 64 0.24 3.88 4.19
CA THR A 64 0.68 5.28 4.15
C THR A 64 1.94 5.51 4.98
N GLU A 65 1.88 5.25 6.28
CA GLU A 65 2.99 5.65 7.17
C GLU A 65 4.25 4.81 6.93
N THR A 66 4.10 3.50 6.71
CA THR A 66 5.23 2.61 6.49
C THR A 66 5.93 2.90 5.15
N GLY A 67 5.14 3.12 4.08
CA GLY A 67 5.65 3.50 2.77
C GLY A 67 6.36 4.85 2.78
N ALA A 68 5.71 5.87 3.36
CA ALA A 68 6.29 7.21 3.46
C ALA A 68 7.59 7.21 4.28
N THR A 69 7.63 6.50 5.40
CA THR A 69 8.84 6.42 6.25
C THR A 69 9.98 5.68 5.56
N THR A 70 9.69 4.61 4.81
CA THR A 70 10.71 3.94 3.99
C THR A 70 11.30 4.87 2.93
N LEU A 71 10.46 5.67 2.25
CA LEU A 71 10.94 6.66 1.27
C LEU A 71 11.76 7.78 1.92
N ARG A 72 11.38 8.26 3.12
CA ARG A 72 12.16 9.24 3.88
C ARG A 72 13.55 8.70 4.22
N TRP A 73 13.65 7.45 4.67
CA TRP A 73 14.93 6.77 4.89
C TRP A 73 15.74 6.67 3.59
N GLY A 74 15.09 6.28 2.49
CA GLY A 74 15.73 6.22 1.17
C GLY A 74 16.36 7.55 0.77
N LEU A 75 15.61 8.65 0.86
CA LEU A 75 16.14 10.00 0.56
C LEU A 75 17.30 10.37 1.48
N LEU A 76 17.18 10.10 2.78
CA LEU A 76 18.25 10.37 3.74
C LEU A 76 19.53 9.58 3.42
N PHE A 77 19.42 8.31 3.06
CA PHE A 77 20.58 7.49 2.69
C PHE A 77 21.19 7.94 1.36
N MET A 78 20.40 8.37 0.38
CA MET A 78 20.94 8.93 -0.86
C MET A 78 21.72 10.23 -0.62
N ILE A 79 21.24 11.09 0.28
CA ILE A 79 21.96 12.31 0.70
C ILE A 79 23.26 11.96 1.42
N LYS A 80 23.23 10.95 2.29
CA LYS A 80 24.39 10.52 3.10
C LYS A 80 25.45 9.79 2.26
N PHE A 81 25.03 9.05 1.24
CA PHE A 81 25.87 8.20 0.39
C PHE A 81 25.73 8.59 -1.09
N PRO A 82 26.21 9.79 -1.49
CA PRO A 82 26.01 10.31 -2.85
C PRO A 82 26.62 9.43 -3.94
N GLU A 83 27.63 8.63 -3.63
CA GLU A 83 28.20 7.61 -4.52
C GLU A 83 27.22 6.47 -4.84
N ILE A 84 26.38 6.08 -3.88
CA ILE A 84 25.32 5.09 -4.10
C ILE A 84 24.24 5.71 -4.98
N GLN A 85 23.82 6.96 -4.69
CA GLN A 85 22.85 7.69 -5.50
C GLN A 85 23.29 7.79 -6.97
N LYS A 86 24.56 8.14 -7.23
CA LYS A 86 25.13 8.20 -8.59
C LYS A 86 25.07 6.87 -9.32
N LYS A 87 25.34 5.75 -8.63
CA LYS A 87 25.27 4.41 -9.23
C LYS A 87 23.83 4.01 -9.57
N VAL A 88 22.88 4.33 -8.71
CA VAL A 88 21.44 4.11 -8.98
C VAL A 88 21.01 4.93 -10.20
N GLN A 89 21.38 6.22 -10.27
CA GLN A 89 21.09 7.06 -11.43
C GLN A 89 21.71 6.52 -12.72
N ALA A 90 22.97 6.10 -12.69
CA ALA A 90 23.62 5.51 -13.86
C ALA A 90 22.94 4.22 -14.35
N GLU A 91 22.41 3.40 -13.42
CA GLU A 91 21.63 2.22 -13.80
C GLU A 91 20.27 2.58 -14.40
N ILE A 92 19.57 3.57 -13.83
CA ILE A 92 18.32 4.12 -14.39
C ILE A 92 18.56 4.63 -15.81
N ASP A 93 19.58 5.45 -16.02
CA ASP A 93 19.91 6.03 -17.33
C ASP A 93 20.24 4.95 -18.36
N ARG A 94 20.91 3.88 -17.94
CA ARG A 94 21.27 2.76 -18.83
C ARG A 94 20.06 1.89 -19.22
N VAL A 95 19.15 1.61 -18.30
CA VAL A 95 18.05 0.65 -18.50
C VAL A 95 16.76 1.32 -19.00
N ILE A 96 16.43 2.47 -18.42
CA ILE A 96 15.18 3.20 -18.70
C ILE A 96 15.45 4.36 -19.65
N GLY A 97 16.56 5.08 -19.44
CA GLY A 97 16.89 6.30 -20.17
C GLY A 97 15.93 7.44 -19.85
N GLN A 98 15.88 8.45 -20.73
CA GLN A 98 15.10 9.68 -20.52
C GLN A 98 13.79 9.74 -21.32
N SER A 99 13.52 8.76 -22.19
CA SER A 99 12.43 8.82 -23.17
C SER A 99 11.10 8.24 -22.67
N ARG A 100 11.11 7.53 -21.54
CA ARG A 100 9.91 6.86 -20.99
C ARG A 100 9.91 6.85 -19.46
N GLN A 101 8.75 6.57 -18.88
CA GLN A 101 8.61 6.36 -17.45
C GLN A 101 9.10 4.95 -17.05
N PRO A 102 9.57 4.76 -15.80
CA PRO A 102 9.85 3.45 -15.23
C PRO A 102 8.59 2.57 -15.16
N CYS A 103 8.74 1.26 -15.33
CA CYS A 103 7.69 0.26 -15.09
C CYS A 103 8.22 -0.94 -14.28
N LEU A 104 7.32 -1.81 -13.81
CA LEU A 104 7.71 -2.96 -12.98
C LEU A 104 8.62 -3.96 -13.71
N ASP A 105 8.52 -4.04 -15.04
CA ASP A 105 9.36 -4.93 -15.85
C ASP A 105 10.83 -4.49 -15.89
N ASP A 106 11.12 -3.22 -15.58
CA ASP A 106 12.50 -2.73 -15.49
C ASP A 106 13.26 -3.33 -14.29
N ARG A 107 12.52 -3.73 -13.25
CA ARG A 107 13.08 -4.19 -11.97
C ARG A 107 14.08 -5.33 -12.14
N VAL A 108 13.79 -6.30 -13.01
CA VAL A 108 14.68 -7.45 -13.25
C VAL A 108 16.00 -7.07 -13.93
N ASN A 109 16.03 -5.92 -14.61
CA ASN A 109 17.19 -5.39 -15.32
C ASN A 109 17.96 -4.34 -14.49
N MET A 110 17.49 -4.03 -13.28
CA MET A 110 18.08 -3.03 -12.37
C MET A 110 18.51 -3.65 -11.03
N PRO A 111 19.39 -4.67 -11.03
CA PRO A 111 19.74 -5.40 -9.83
C PRO A 111 20.44 -4.53 -8.77
N TYR A 112 21.17 -3.48 -9.16
CA TYR A 112 21.82 -2.60 -8.18
C TYR A 112 20.78 -1.73 -7.45
N THR A 113 19.85 -1.12 -8.18
CA THR A 113 18.75 -0.33 -7.63
C THR A 113 17.88 -1.18 -6.74
N GLU A 114 17.57 -2.41 -7.15
CA GLU A 114 16.84 -3.38 -6.35
C GLU A 114 17.58 -3.72 -5.04
N ALA A 115 18.90 -3.93 -5.10
CA ALA A 115 19.71 -4.15 -3.91
C ALA A 115 19.70 -2.93 -2.96
N VAL A 116 19.74 -1.72 -3.50
CA VAL A 116 19.64 -0.49 -2.69
C VAL A 116 18.27 -0.36 -2.02
N ILE A 117 17.17 -0.67 -2.72
CA ILE A 117 15.82 -0.67 -2.13
C ILE A 117 15.74 -1.65 -0.96
N HIS A 118 16.26 -2.87 -1.14
CA HIS A 118 16.33 -3.86 -0.06
C HIS A 118 17.16 -3.36 1.13
N GLU A 119 18.29 -2.71 0.88
CA GLU A 119 19.15 -2.19 1.95
C GLU A 119 18.52 -1.01 2.70
N ILE A 120 17.76 -0.16 2.00
CA ILE A 120 16.95 0.90 2.63
C ILE A 120 15.94 0.27 3.60
N GLN A 121 15.23 -0.79 3.17
CA GLN A 121 14.26 -1.47 4.02
C GLN A 121 14.93 -2.17 5.22
N ARG A 122 16.05 -2.86 4.99
CA ARG A 122 16.81 -3.57 6.03
C ARG A 122 17.37 -2.64 7.09
N PHE A 123 17.90 -1.48 6.68
CA PHE A 123 18.57 -0.56 7.58
C PHE A 123 17.64 0.50 8.18
N GLY A 124 16.58 0.88 7.46
CA GLY A 124 15.55 1.79 7.96
C GLY A 124 14.62 1.16 9.00
N ASP A 125 14.47 -0.18 8.96
CA ASP A 125 13.76 -1.01 9.95
C ASP A 125 12.50 -0.35 10.54
N VAL A 126 11.53 -0.06 9.67
CA VAL A 126 10.37 0.78 9.99
C VAL A 126 9.46 0.17 11.07
N VAL A 127 9.47 -1.16 11.24
CA VAL A 127 8.63 -1.88 12.21
C VAL A 127 9.50 -2.91 12.98
N PRO A 128 10.40 -2.45 13.87
CA PRO A 128 11.48 -3.29 14.42
C PRO A 128 11.00 -4.42 15.33
N LEU A 129 9.83 -4.24 15.96
CA LEU A 129 9.23 -5.25 16.85
C LEU A 129 8.17 -6.11 16.14
N GLY A 130 7.91 -5.85 14.85
CA GLY A 130 6.78 -6.43 14.13
C GLY A 130 5.43 -6.16 14.80
N PHE A 131 4.44 -6.97 14.47
CA PHE A 131 3.12 -6.95 15.10
C PHE A 131 3.01 -8.01 16.20
N PRO A 132 2.36 -7.72 17.34
CA PRO A 132 2.12 -8.71 18.39
C PRO A 132 1.42 -9.96 17.86
N LYS A 133 1.93 -11.14 18.21
CA LYS A 133 1.35 -12.43 17.85
C LYS A 133 0.81 -13.15 19.09
N ARG A 134 -0.21 -13.98 18.91
CA ARG A 134 -0.78 -14.85 19.94
C ARG A 134 -0.91 -16.27 19.42
N ALA A 135 -0.55 -17.26 20.23
CA ALA A 135 -0.80 -18.67 19.91
C ALA A 135 -2.30 -18.98 19.95
N VAL A 136 -2.80 -19.62 18.89
CA VAL A 136 -4.16 -20.18 18.84
C VAL A 136 -4.17 -21.55 19.51
N LYS A 137 -5.26 -21.88 20.22
CA LYS A 137 -5.48 -23.19 20.84
C LYS A 137 -6.21 -24.11 19.87
#